data_AF-A0A5S4EJ81-F1
#
_entry.id   AF-A0A5S4EJ81-F1
#
_cell.length_a   1.000
_cell.length_b   1.000
_cell.length_c   1.000
_cell.angle_alpha   90.00
_cell.angle_beta   90.00
_cell.angle_gamma   90.00
#
_symmetry.space_group_name_H-M   'P 1'
#
loop_
_entity.id
_entity.type
_entity.pdbx_description
1 polymer ?
#
loop_
_entity_poly.entity_id
_entity_poly.type
_entity_poly.pdbx_seq_one_letter_code
_entity_poly.pdbx_strand_id
1 'polypeptide(L)'
;MPLGVACFMGYADIVRELVSRGAKVNTPDNSQPTSPLSMAVRGNRKEVVKALIELGAKVPPGMQTGLSEQEMMIARLRGQQYSAKTAGAGEYHPEPPVVVEEIEMFSCYGTNTAVLDADMIRAAREMEKKR
;
A
#
# COMPACT_ATOMS: atom_id res chain seq x y z
N MET A 1 21.03 -5.51 -19.18
CA MET A 1 19.66 -5.94 -18.80
C MET A 1 19.56 -6.23 -17.29
N PRO A 2 19.86 -5.28 -16.40
CA PRO A 2 19.81 -5.54 -14.95
C PRO A 2 18.37 -5.78 -14.45
N LEU A 3 17.39 -5.02 -14.98
CA LEU A 3 15.99 -5.13 -14.60
C LEU A 3 15.41 -6.53 -14.92
N GLY A 4 15.64 -7.04 -16.14
CA GLY A 4 15.14 -8.36 -16.54
C GLY A 4 15.69 -9.51 -15.67
N VAL A 5 16.96 -9.42 -15.26
CA VAL A 5 17.57 -10.42 -14.36
C VAL A 5 16.93 -10.37 -12.97
N ALA A 6 16.75 -9.17 -12.41
CA ALA A 6 16.05 -9.00 -11.14
C ALA A 6 14.60 -9.56 -11.22
N CYS A 7 13.94 -9.36 -12.36
CA CYS A 7 12.60 -9.89 -12.60
C CYS A 7 12.55 -11.43 -12.63
N PHE A 8 13.53 -12.06 -13.27
CA PHE A 8 13.63 -13.52 -13.32
C PHE A 8 13.94 -14.13 -11.94
N MET A 9 14.84 -13.49 -11.18
CA MET A 9 15.21 -13.95 -9.84
C MET A 9 14.10 -13.76 -8.80
N GLY A 10 13.19 -12.80 -9.02
CA GLY A 10 12.07 -12.54 -8.11
C GLY A 10 12.32 -11.38 -7.14
N TYR A 11 13.32 -10.55 -7.37
CA TYR A 11 13.69 -9.47 -6.45
C TYR A 11 12.82 -8.22 -6.68
N ALA A 12 11.64 -8.20 -6.07
CA ALA A 12 10.68 -7.09 -6.21
C ALA A 12 11.25 -5.74 -5.74
N ASP A 13 12.02 -5.72 -4.65
CA ASP A 13 12.60 -4.48 -4.11
C ASP A 13 13.65 -3.89 -5.05
N ILE A 14 14.51 -4.75 -5.61
CA ILE A 14 15.51 -4.35 -6.61
C ILE A 14 14.82 -3.82 -7.88
N VAL A 15 13.70 -4.43 -8.28
CA VAL A 15 12.91 -3.96 -9.43
C VAL A 15 12.35 -2.56 -9.17
N ARG A 16 11.79 -2.30 -7.98
CA ARG A 16 11.30 -0.96 -7.61
C ARG A 16 12.43 0.07 -7.63
N GLU A 17 13.56 -0.25 -7.00
CA GLU A 17 14.73 0.65 -6.93
C GLU A 17 15.30 0.96 -8.33
N LEU A 18 15.42 -0.05 -9.20
CA LEU A 18 15.89 0.16 -10.56
C LEU A 18 14.95 1.07 -11.35
N VAL A 19 13.64 0.92 -11.18
CA VAL A 19 12.65 1.75 -11.86
C VAL A 19 12.67 3.19 -11.33
N SER A 20 12.82 3.38 -10.02
CA SER A 20 13.03 4.70 -9.40
C SER A 20 14.28 5.41 -9.95
N ARG A 21 15.34 4.65 -10.28
CA ARG A 21 16.55 5.16 -10.93
C ARG A 21 16.40 5.42 -12.44
N GLY A 22 15.20 5.26 -13.00
CA GLY A 22 14.90 5.52 -14.41
C GLY A 22 15.03 4.30 -15.32
N ALA A 23 15.05 3.08 -14.79
CA ALA A 23 14.98 1.88 -15.63
C ALA A 23 13.66 1.83 -16.41
N LYS A 24 13.75 1.52 -17.70
CA LYS A 24 12.57 1.39 -18.58
C LYS A 24 11.81 0.12 -18.24
N VAL A 25 10.62 0.27 -17.66
CA VAL A 25 9.70 -0.83 -17.34
C VAL A 25 9.08 -1.44 -18.60
N ASN A 26 8.78 -0.59 -19.59
CA ASN A 26 8.12 -0.98 -20.83
C ASN A 26 9.15 -1.12 -21.95
N THR A 27 9.11 -2.26 -22.66
CA THR A 27 9.84 -2.49 -23.91
C THR A 27 8.94 -2.17 -25.11
N PRO A 28 9.51 -1.94 -26.31
CA PRO A 28 8.72 -1.71 -27.53
C PRO A 28 7.76 -2.86 -27.82
N ASP A 29 8.15 -4.07 -27.46
CA ASP A 29 7.31 -5.26 -27.47
C ASP A 29 7.37 -5.94 -26.12
N ASN A 30 6.27 -5.88 -25.37
CA ASN A 30 6.18 -6.49 -24.04
C ASN A 30 5.88 -7.99 -24.10
N SER A 31 5.58 -8.56 -25.28
CA SER A 31 5.36 -10.00 -25.51
C SER A 31 6.68 -10.76 -25.72
N GLN A 32 7.73 -10.06 -26.17
CA GLN A 32 9.05 -10.65 -26.36
C GLN A 32 9.60 -11.27 -25.08
N PRO A 33 10.37 -12.37 -25.17
CA PRO A 33 10.93 -13.06 -24.01
C PRO A 33 11.96 -12.23 -23.22
N THR A 34 12.42 -11.11 -23.80
CA THR A 34 13.34 -10.14 -23.22
C THR A 34 12.64 -9.04 -22.42
N SER A 35 11.31 -8.97 -22.47
CA SER A 35 10.53 -8.03 -21.69
C SER A 35 10.68 -8.30 -20.18
N PRO A 36 10.83 -7.27 -19.33
CA PRO A 36 10.88 -7.47 -17.88
C PRO A 36 9.68 -8.26 -17.36
N LEU A 37 8.50 -7.99 -17.93
CA LEU A 37 7.26 -8.68 -17.59
C LEU A 37 7.29 -10.15 -18.00
N SER A 38 7.74 -10.48 -19.21
CA SER A 38 7.84 -11.87 -19.66
C SER A 38 8.86 -12.65 -18.84
N MET A 39 9.98 -12.02 -18.43
CA MET A 39 10.99 -12.67 -17.60
C MET A 39 10.46 -12.98 -16.19
N ALA A 40 9.68 -12.08 -15.60
CA ALA A 40 9.00 -12.32 -14.31
C ALA A 40 7.98 -13.47 -14.41
N VAL A 41 7.20 -13.51 -15.49
CA VAL A 41 6.23 -14.58 -15.76
C VAL A 41 6.92 -15.94 -15.93
N ARG A 42 8.02 -15.98 -16.71
CA ARG A 42 8.81 -17.21 -16.90
C ARG A 42 9.45 -17.71 -15.61
N GLY A 43 9.87 -16.79 -14.73
CA GLY A 43 10.34 -17.14 -13.39
C GLY A 43 9.22 -17.49 -12.40
N ASN A 44 7.95 -17.43 -12.83
CA ASN A 44 6.76 -17.59 -12.00
C ASN A 44 6.76 -16.65 -10.77
N ARG A 45 7.28 -15.42 -10.96
CA ARG A 45 7.48 -14.44 -9.89
C ARG A 45 6.30 -13.48 -9.80
N LYS A 46 5.17 -13.97 -9.26
CA LYS A 46 3.91 -13.21 -9.15
C LYS A 46 4.06 -11.86 -8.44
N GLU A 47 4.87 -11.81 -7.39
CA GLU A 47 5.16 -10.58 -6.63
C GLU A 47 5.83 -9.51 -7.50
N VAL A 48 6.79 -9.92 -8.33
CA VAL A 48 7.44 -9.00 -9.28
C VAL A 48 6.47 -8.56 -10.37
N VAL A 49 5.62 -9.47 -10.86
CA VAL A 49 4.59 -9.11 -11.86
C VAL A 49 3.65 -8.04 -11.28
N LYS A 50 3.20 -8.20 -10.03
CA LYS A 50 2.41 -7.18 -9.32
C LYS A 50 3.15 -5.85 -9.24
N ALA A 51 4.42 -5.87 -8.79
CA ALA A 51 5.24 -4.67 -8.69
C ALA A 51 5.43 -3.97 -10.05
N LEU A 52 5.67 -4.72 -11.13
CA LEU A 52 5.80 -4.15 -12.48
C LEU A 52 4.50 -3.47 -12.93
N ILE A 53 3.33 -4.08 -12.66
CA ILE A 53 2.03 -3.50 -13.00
C ILE A 53 1.76 -2.23 -12.19
N GLU A 54 2.08 -2.23 -10.90
CA GLU A 54 2.02 -1.04 -10.03
C GLU A 54 2.91 0.10 -10.56
N LEU A 55 4.07 -0.25 -11.13
CA LEU A 55 5.02 0.70 -11.73
C LEU A 55 4.63 1.12 -13.16
N GLY A 56 3.44 0.72 -13.66
CA GLY A 56 2.93 1.12 -14.97
C GLY A 56 3.39 0.24 -16.14
N ALA A 57 3.72 -1.03 -15.88
CA ALA A 57 3.98 -2.00 -16.95
C ALA A 57 2.70 -2.26 -17.76
N LYS A 58 2.82 -2.17 -19.10
CA LYS A 58 1.74 -2.51 -20.02
C LYS A 58 1.70 -4.02 -20.23
N VAL A 59 0.63 -4.66 -19.77
CA VAL A 59 0.41 -6.09 -19.99
C VAL A 59 -0.18 -6.30 -21.38
N PRO A 60 0.48 -7.06 -22.28
CA PRO A 60 -0.08 -7.35 -23.59
C PRO A 60 -1.31 -8.28 -23.46
N PRO A 61 -2.32 -8.14 -24.33
CA PRO A 61 -3.51 -8.97 -24.31
C PRO A 61 -3.15 -10.44 -24.56
N GLY A 62 -3.69 -11.34 -23.73
CA GLY A 62 -3.45 -12.79 -23.84
C GLY A 62 -2.20 -13.32 -23.13
N MET A 63 -1.39 -12.46 -22.49
CA MET A 63 -0.27 -12.92 -21.66
C MET A 63 -0.77 -13.55 -20.37
N GLN A 64 -0.42 -14.82 -20.14
CA GLN A 64 -0.72 -15.53 -18.90
C GLN A 64 0.27 -15.08 -17.82
N THR A 65 -0.14 -14.11 -17.00
CA THR A 65 0.68 -13.57 -15.90
C THR A 65 0.70 -14.45 -14.65
N GLY A 66 -0.20 -15.45 -14.57
CA GLY A 66 -0.39 -16.31 -13.40
C GLY A 66 -1.07 -15.61 -12.22
N LEU A 67 -1.54 -14.38 -12.42
CA LEU A 67 -2.33 -13.59 -11.48
C LEU A 67 -3.82 -13.73 -11.79
N SER A 68 -4.67 -13.62 -10.76
CA SER A 68 -6.11 -13.49 -10.98
C SER A 68 -6.44 -12.14 -11.61
N GLU A 69 -7.59 -12.07 -12.29
CA GLU A 69 -8.09 -10.81 -12.84
C GLU A 69 -8.23 -9.72 -11.76
N GLN A 70 -8.69 -10.12 -10.58
CA GLN A 70 -8.82 -9.24 -9.41
C GLN A 70 -7.45 -8.73 -8.94
N GLU A 71 -6.43 -9.58 -8.87
CA GLU A 71 -5.07 -9.16 -8.51
C GLU A 71 -4.49 -8.16 -9.50
N MET A 72 -4.74 -8.35 -10.80
CA MET A 72 -4.32 -7.39 -11.82
C MET A 72 -5.07 -6.06 -11.70
N MET A 73 -6.37 -6.08 -11.40
CA MET A 73 -7.17 -4.88 -11.19
C MET A 73 -6.64 -4.08 -9.99
N ILE A 74 -6.43 -4.74 -8.85
CA ILE A 74 -5.89 -4.11 -7.63
C ILE A 74 -4.50 -3.53 -7.88
N ALA A 75 -3.61 -4.25 -8.56
CA ALA A 75 -2.26 -3.76 -8.87
C ALA A 75 -2.28 -2.49 -9.75
N ARG A 76 -3.17 -2.44 -10.75
CA ARG A 76 -3.34 -1.23 -11.60
C ARG A 76 -3.85 -0.03 -10.79
N LEU A 77 -4.82 -0.26 -9.91
CA LEU A 77 -5.36 0.79 -9.03
C LEU A 77 -4.29 1.33 -8.07
N ARG A 78 -3.47 0.44 -7.49
CA ARG A 78 -2.34 0.82 -6.66
C ARG A 78 -1.31 1.65 -7.43
N GLY A 79 -1.07 1.34 -8.70
CA GLY A 79 -0.20 2.14 -9.57
C GLY A 79 -0.70 3.56 -9.81
N GLN A 80 -2.02 3.78 -9.90
CA GLN A 80 -2.59 5.14 -10.02
C GLN A 80 -2.35 5.96 -8.75
N GLN A 81 -2.47 5.33 -7.58
CA GLN A 81 -2.12 5.97 -6.30
C GLN A 81 -0.61 6.21 -6.16
N TYR A 82 0.22 5.30 -6.69
CA TYR A 82 1.66 5.46 -6.71
C TYR A 82 2.09 6.63 -7.58
N SER A 83 1.49 6.82 -8.76
CA SER A 83 1.72 7.99 -9.62
C SER A 83 1.29 9.30 -8.95
N ALA A 84 0.25 9.29 -8.12
CA ALA A 84 -0.17 10.46 -7.36
C ALA A 84 0.81 10.80 -6.22
N LYS A 85 1.40 9.77 -5.58
CA LYS A 85 2.42 9.94 -4.53
C LYS A 85 3.79 10.36 -5.07
N THR A 86 4.23 9.82 -6.21
CA THR A 86 5.54 10.15 -6.81
C THR A 86 5.56 11.52 -7.48
N ALA A 87 4.42 12.08 -7.88
CA ALA A 87 4.32 13.47 -8.33
C ALA A 87 4.53 14.49 -7.20
N GLY A 88 4.37 14.07 -5.92
CA GLY A 88 4.42 14.95 -4.76
C GLY A 88 5.68 14.88 -3.90
N ALA A 89 6.54 13.86 -4.05
CA ALA A 89 7.62 13.65 -3.09
C ALA A 89 8.88 13.08 -3.75
N GLY A 90 9.85 13.96 -4.02
CA GLY A 90 11.24 13.60 -3.84
C GLY A 90 11.54 13.67 -2.35
N GLU A 91 11.48 12.56 -1.63
CA GLU A 91 12.13 12.33 -0.34
C GLU A 91 11.94 10.88 0.13
N TYR A 92 12.85 10.42 0.98
CA TYR A 92 13.37 9.06 1.16
C TYR A 92 12.75 8.33 2.39
N HIS A 93 12.37 7.04 2.21
CA HIS A 93 12.17 5.91 3.17
C HIS A 93 11.21 6.10 4.39
N PRO A 94 10.78 5.06 5.17
CA PRO A 94 11.10 3.60 5.20
C PRO A 94 9.86 2.65 5.33
N GLU A 95 10.11 1.33 5.34
CA GLU A 95 9.33 0.24 6.00
C GLU A 95 7.83 0.03 5.68
N PRO A 96 7.34 -1.24 5.66
CA PRO A 96 5.96 -1.52 5.30
C PRO A 96 5.00 -0.88 6.33
N PRO A 97 3.94 -0.17 5.90
CA PRO A 97 3.02 0.44 6.84
C PRO A 97 2.24 -0.67 7.54
N VAL A 98 2.50 -0.85 8.83
CA VAL A 98 1.54 -1.40 9.78
C VAL A 98 0.24 -0.61 9.58
N VAL A 99 -0.79 -1.27 9.05
CA VAL A 99 -2.13 -0.68 8.98
C VAL A 99 -2.64 -0.66 10.42
N VAL A 100 -2.36 0.43 11.13
CA VAL A 100 -3.09 0.72 12.36
C VAL A 100 -4.43 1.26 11.89
N GLU A 101 -5.44 0.39 11.84
CA GLU A 101 -6.82 0.84 11.73
C GLU A 101 -7.11 1.65 13.00
N GLU A 102 -7.05 2.98 12.90
CA GLU A 102 -7.56 3.84 13.96
C GLU A 102 -9.06 3.58 14.07
N ILE A 103 -9.48 2.94 15.16
CA ILE A 103 -10.89 2.87 15.52
C ILE A 103 -11.28 4.28 15.94
N GLU A 104 -11.87 5.07 15.04
CA GLU A 104 -12.54 6.32 15.39
C GLU A 104 -13.73 5.99 16.29
N MET A 105 -13.52 6.08 17.60
CA MET A 105 -14.59 6.00 18.59
C MET A 105 -15.40 7.29 18.48
N PHE A 106 -16.48 7.27 17.68
CA PHE A 106 -17.49 8.33 17.72
C PHE A 106 -18.01 8.40 19.15
N SER A 107 -17.75 9.54 19.79
CA SER A 107 -18.09 9.89 21.18
C SER A 107 -19.22 9.05 21.76
N CYS A 108 -18.96 8.38 22.89
CA CYS A 108 -19.97 7.64 23.63
C CYS A 108 -21.09 8.59 24.10
N TYR A 109 -22.12 8.81 23.30
CA TYR A 109 -23.33 9.54 23.71
C TYR A 109 -24.11 8.63 24.65
N GLY A 110 -24.09 8.96 25.94
CA GLY A 110 -24.80 8.18 26.97
C GLY A 110 -24.04 8.00 28.29
N THR A 111 -22.79 8.43 28.41
CA THR A 111 -22.17 8.59 29.74
C THR A 111 -22.75 9.84 30.38
N ASN A 112 -23.86 9.69 31.09
CA ASN A 112 -24.51 10.79 31.79
C ASN A 112 -23.65 11.23 32.99
N THR A 113 -22.61 12.02 32.74
CA THR A 113 -21.72 12.59 33.78
C THR A 113 -22.46 13.52 34.73
N ALA A 114 -23.65 14.00 34.36
CA ALA A 114 -24.46 14.88 35.20
C ALA A 114 -24.90 14.22 36.52
N VAL A 115 -24.99 12.89 36.58
CA VAL A 115 -25.32 12.18 37.83
C VAL A 115 -24.12 12.20 38.79
N LEU A 116 -22.90 12.02 38.28
CA LEU A 116 -21.67 12.09 39.08
C LEU A 116 -21.43 13.51 39.61
N ASP A 117 -21.76 14.54 38.84
CA ASP A 117 -21.67 15.93 39.27
C ASP A 117 -22.66 16.26 40.40
N ALA A 118 -23.89 15.74 40.33
CA ALA A 118 -24.90 15.93 41.37
C ALA A 118 -24.51 15.26 42.69
N ASP A 119 -23.91 14.07 42.64
CA ASP A 119 -23.48 13.33 43.84
C ASP A 119 -22.23 13.96 44.48
N MET A 120 -21.28 14.49 43.68
CA MET A 120 -20.14 15.26 44.20
C MET A 120 -20.59 16.55 44.90
N ILE A 121 -21.55 17.28 44.32
CA ILE A 121 -22.09 18.51 44.93
C ILE A 121 -22.81 18.20 46.25
N ARG A 122 -23.54 17.07 46.32
CA ARG A 122 -24.25 16.66 47.54
C ARG A 122 -23.27 16.24 48.64
N ALA A 123 -22.23 15.48 48.31
CA ALA A 123 -21.19 15.06 49.25
C ALA A 123 -20.40 16.26 49.81
N ALA A 124 -20.06 17.25 48.98
CA ALA A 124 -19.37 18.46 49.42
C ALA A 124 -20.17 19.25 50.47
N ARG A 125 -21.49 19.40 50.26
CA ARG A 125 -22.37 20.10 51.21
C ARG A 125 -22.53 19.36 52.54
N GLU A 126 -22.49 18.02 52.53
CA GLU A 126 -22.53 17.24 53.77
C GLU A 126 -21.23 17.33 54.57
N MET A 127 -20.08 17.49 53.90
CA MET A 127 -18.80 17.70 54.58
C MET A 127 -18.68 19.10 55.19
N GLU A 128 -19.25 20.13 54.55
CA GLU A 128 -19.34 21.47 55.13
C GLU A 128 -20.23 21.53 56.37
N LYS A 129 -21.26 20.67 56.45
CA LYS A 129 -22.20 20.63 57.59
C LYS A 129 -21.68 19.83 58.80
N LYS A 130 -20.60 19.07 58.63
CA LYS A 130 -19.95 18.26 59.69
C LYS A 130 -18.70 18.92 60.30
N ARG A 131 -18.43 20.18 59.95
CA ARG A 131 -17.34 20.99 60.50
C ARG A 131 -17.90 22.09 61.41
#